data_AF-A0A3A8JWB7-F1
#
_entry.id   AF-A0A3A8JWB7-F1
#
_cell.length_a   1.000
_cell.length_b   1.000
_cell.length_c   1.000
_cell.angle_alpha   90.00
_cell.angle_beta   90.00
_cell.angle_gamma   90.00
#
_symmetry.space_group_name_H-M   'P 1'
#
loop_
_entity.id
_entity.type
_entity.pdbx_description
1 polymer ?
#
loop_
_entity_poly.entity_id
_entity_poly.type
_entity_poly.pdbx_seq_one_letter_code
_entity_poly.pdbx_strand_id
1 'polypeptide(L)'
;MEFNSAGELMAALYEVAADPLVRPEKDGRAIIPAKPHPPRADGLYEGKDGQPTPAPYRRNANFSHVTLGIVDFDGETQAALEAWLASLRRRGLWFLAYPTHSYGRTSKPIRYRVVFPFSEPVPLGSASRWSERLWPRLMRCVGLGELTDAALKADASCKDVARLYYLPSWDPSNVRPRPIPEHHQGQPLDVQAEFGPLLRVPFARYAERPNEEQVDGTRTANPGDVRRRLQRFKRSDAVTVLAQMDTGEVLMLDGQRHLGINKLTEMLARVATPEESSESLLECARLSLDALSRLEPSRDVWGEALRGLRGARAKLTQWDRQRAAQRAAEYAEWRRALGLAASSGHHNGGEQ
;
A
#
# COMPACT_ATOMS: atom_id res chain seq x y z
N MET A 1 -1.36 15.41 15.47
CA MET A 1 -1.78 15.14 16.85
C MET A 1 -0.88 14.02 17.33
N GLU A 2 0.02 14.31 18.27
CA GLU A 2 0.83 13.28 18.91
C GLU A 2 0.05 12.79 20.13
N PHE A 3 -0.07 11.47 20.27
CA PHE A 3 -0.77 10.83 21.40
C PHE A 3 0.29 10.21 22.32
N ASN A 4 0.16 10.42 23.63
CA ASN A 4 1.14 9.95 24.61
C ASN A 4 0.93 8.49 25.00
N SER A 5 -0.25 7.92 24.70
CA SER A 5 -0.54 6.50 24.93
C SER A 5 -1.52 5.92 23.91
N ALA A 6 -1.57 4.59 23.82
CA ALA A 6 -2.59 3.89 23.05
C ALA A 6 -4.02 4.16 23.57
N GLY A 7 -4.17 4.42 24.88
CA GLY A 7 -5.46 4.73 25.48
C GLY A 7 -6.02 6.09 25.05
N GLU A 8 -5.19 7.13 25.07
CA GLU A 8 -5.58 8.45 24.55
C GLU A 8 -5.97 8.40 23.07
N LEU A 9 -5.18 7.66 22.27
CA LEU A 9 -5.46 7.48 20.85
C LEU A 9 -6.80 6.75 20.62
N MET A 10 -7.04 5.64 21.33
CA MET A 10 -8.30 4.89 21.19
C MET A 10 -9.51 5.67 21.68
N ALA A 11 -9.38 6.46 22.76
CA ALA A 11 -10.45 7.33 23.26
C ALA A 11 -10.80 8.42 22.24
N ALA A 12 -9.79 9.14 21.74
CA ALA A 12 -10.01 10.16 20.70
C ALA A 12 -10.60 9.58 19.41
N LEU A 13 -10.19 8.36 19.03
CA LEU A 13 -10.78 7.66 17.89
C LEU A 13 -12.23 7.28 18.14
N TYR A 14 -12.58 6.85 19.36
CA TYR A 14 -13.95 6.52 19.72
C TYR A 14 -14.84 7.76 19.71
N GLU A 15 -14.37 8.90 20.24
CA GLU A 15 -15.10 10.17 20.19
C GLU A 15 -15.44 10.57 18.75
N VAL A 16 -14.45 10.53 17.84
CA VAL A 16 -14.69 10.83 16.42
C VAL A 16 -15.54 9.73 15.75
N ALA A 17 -15.46 8.49 16.19
CA ALA A 17 -16.33 7.43 15.66
C ALA A 17 -17.77 7.61 16.12
N ALA A 18 -18.01 8.08 17.34
CA ALA A 18 -19.33 8.36 17.89
C ALA A 18 -19.96 9.56 17.19
N ASP A 19 -19.18 10.63 16.98
CA ASP A 19 -19.59 11.83 16.26
C ASP A 19 -18.67 12.14 15.06
N PRO A 20 -18.89 11.48 13.91
CA PRO A 20 -18.00 11.55 12.77
C PRO A 20 -18.25 12.82 11.95
N LEU A 21 -17.23 13.22 11.20
CA LEU A 21 -17.41 14.25 10.19
C LEU A 21 -18.42 13.80 9.13
N VAL A 22 -19.55 14.51 9.04
CA VAL A 22 -20.59 14.31 8.03
C VAL A 22 -20.22 15.07 6.76
N ARG A 23 -20.06 14.37 5.63
CA ARG A 23 -19.63 14.98 4.36
C ARG A 23 -19.97 14.12 3.14
N PRO A 24 -20.23 14.71 1.96
CA PRO A 24 -20.55 13.97 0.74
C PRO A 24 -19.33 13.28 0.10
N GLU A 25 -18.13 13.79 0.33
CA GLU A 25 -16.90 13.28 -0.30
C GLU A 25 -16.02 12.50 0.69
N LYS A 26 -15.29 11.51 0.14
CA LYS A 26 -14.39 10.62 0.91
C LYS A 26 -13.02 11.27 1.19
N ASP A 27 -12.85 12.54 0.88
CA ASP A 27 -11.63 13.29 1.11
C ASP A 27 -11.57 13.79 2.56
N GLY A 28 -10.50 13.48 3.28
CA GLY A 28 -10.50 13.75 4.70
C GLY A 28 -9.18 13.77 5.40
N ARG A 29 -9.23 14.40 6.58
CA ARG A 29 -8.17 14.39 7.58
C ARG A 29 -7.80 12.93 7.87
N ALA A 30 -6.50 12.66 7.76
CA ALA A 30 -5.95 11.36 8.06
C ALA A 30 -5.74 11.20 9.58
N ILE A 31 -6.14 10.07 10.15
CA ILE A 31 -5.46 9.51 11.33
C ILE A 31 -4.11 9.05 10.83
N ILE A 32 -3.02 9.43 11.48
CA ILE A 32 -1.72 8.81 11.23
C ILE A 32 -1.50 7.75 12.33
N PRO A 33 -1.95 6.49 12.17
CA PRO A 33 -1.67 5.40 13.10
C PRO A 33 -0.24 4.90 12.89
N ALA A 34 0.70 5.82 12.69
CA ALA A 34 2.05 5.52 12.27
C ALA A 34 2.99 6.65 12.69
N LYS A 35 4.24 6.29 13.01
CA LYS A 35 5.29 7.28 13.21
C LYS A 35 5.97 7.54 11.87
N PRO A 36 6.10 8.79 11.42
CA PRO A 36 6.80 9.05 10.18
C PRO A 36 8.30 8.70 10.29
N HIS A 37 8.97 8.49 9.16
CA HIS A 37 10.42 8.62 9.08
C HIS A 37 10.82 10.09 9.25
N PRO A 38 12.09 10.40 9.55
CA PRO A 38 12.64 11.70 9.20
C PRO A 38 12.44 11.97 7.70
N PRO A 39 12.33 13.24 7.28
CA PRO A 39 12.29 13.56 5.87
C PRO A 39 13.55 13.04 5.15
N ARG A 40 13.46 12.95 3.82
CA ARG A 40 14.58 12.51 2.96
C ARG A 40 15.73 13.53 3.05
N ALA A 41 16.86 13.24 2.40
CA ALA A 41 18.04 14.11 2.46
C ALA A 41 17.77 15.55 1.96
N ASP A 42 16.75 15.73 1.11
CA ASP A 42 16.26 17.02 0.62
C ASP A 42 15.34 17.76 1.62
N GLY A 43 15.06 17.19 2.79
CA GLY A 43 14.15 17.74 3.79
C GLY A 43 12.67 17.51 3.47
N LEU A 44 12.32 16.71 2.45
CA LEU A 44 10.95 16.49 2.00
C LEU A 44 10.50 15.02 2.14
N TYR A 45 9.19 14.82 2.17
CA TYR A 45 8.53 13.51 2.19
C TYR A 45 7.99 13.13 0.81
N GLU A 46 7.71 11.84 0.57
CA GLU A 46 7.06 11.40 -0.66
C GLU A 46 5.55 11.71 -0.62
N GLY A 47 5.07 12.56 -1.52
CA GLY A 47 3.69 13.03 -1.58
C GLY A 47 2.76 12.22 -2.49
N LYS A 48 1.70 12.88 -2.93
CA LYS A 48 0.79 12.32 -3.94
C LYS A 48 1.58 12.10 -5.23
N ASP A 49 1.38 10.94 -5.85
CA ASP A 49 2.05 10.50 -7.09
C ASP A 49 3.60 10.43 -7.06
N GLY A 50 4.23 10.65 -5.89
CA GLY A 50 5.68 10.67 -5.73
C GLY A 50 6.25 12.08 -5.61
N GLN A 51 5.42 13.11 -5.72
CA GLN A 51 5.84 14.51 -5.65
C GLN A 51 6.31 14.87 -4.24
N PRO A 52 7.42 15.59 -4.06
CA PRO A 52 7.90 15.99 -2.73
C PRO A 52 6.89 16.86 -1.96
N THR A 53 6.83 16.71 -0.64
CA THR A 53 5.95 17.49 0.25
C THR A 53 6.64 17.81 1.59
N PRO A 54 6.40 18.99 2.18
CA PRO A 54 7.00 19.37 3.46
C PRO A 54 6.43 18.59 4.66
N ALA A 55 5.25 18.01 4.52
CA ALA A 55 4.61 17.19 5.56
C ALA A 55 4.46 15.72 5.11
N PRO A 56 4.53 14.74 6.04
CA PRO A 56 4.34 13.34 5.70
C PRO A 56 2.99 13.10 5.02
N TYR A 57 3.02 12.62 3.78
CA TYR A 57 1.83 12.15 3.08
C TYR A 57 1.62 10.66 3.34
N ARG A 58 0.42 10.14 3.07
CA ARG A 58 0.08 8.72 3.21
C ARG A 58 0.75 7.84 2.14
N ARG A 59 2.06 7.65 2.25
CA ARG A 59 2.87 6.75 1.44
C ARG A 59 3.68 5.85 2.35
N ASN A 60 3.82 4.57 2.00
CA ASN A 60 4.60 3.63 2.80
C ASN A 60 6.04 4.09 3.05
N ALA A 61 6.58 4.88 2.12
CA ALA A 61 7.87 5.55 2.22
C ALA A 61 8.06 6.40 3.47
N ASN A 62 6.97 7.00 3.94
CA ASN A 62 7.04 8.04 4.95
C ASN A 62 6.92 7.51 6.36
N PHE A 63 6.75 6.19 6.58
CA PHE A 63 6.42 5.64 7.90
C PHE A 63 7.41 4.60 8.39
N SER A 64 7.87 4.82 9.62
CA SER A 64 8.82 3.96 10.32
C SER A 64 8.13 2.90 11.16
N HIS A 65 6.96 3.21 11.73
CA HIS A 65 6.20 2.33 12.63
C HIS A 65 4.71 2.40 12.34
N VAL A 66 3.97 1.33 12.66
CA VAL A 66 2.52 1.34 12.77
C VAL A 66 2.13 1.20 14.24
N THR A 67 1.23 2.06 14.72
CA THR A 67 0.81 2.14 16.13
C THR A 67 -0.53 1.44 16.39
N LEU A 68 -1.31 1.17 15.34
CA LEU A 68 -2.60 0.47 15.42
C LEU A 68 -2.73 -0.57 14.31
N GLY A 69 -3.26 -1.75 14.64
CA GLY A 69 -3.75 -2.71 13.66
C GLY A 69 -5.11 -2.28 13.14
N ILE A 70 -5.35 -2.35 11.83
CA ILE A 70 -6.66 -2.01 11.25
C ILE A 70 -7.10 -3.11 10.30
N VAL A 71 -8.37 -3.49 10.44
CA VAL A 71 -9.10 -4.40 9.56
C VAL A 71 -10.25 -3.62 8.93
N ASP A 72 -10.36 -3.66 7.62
CA ASP A 72 -11.44 -3.01 6.85
C ASP A 72 -12.25 -4.10 6.15
N PHE A 73 -13.58 -3.98 6.18
CA PHE A 73 -14.52 -4.90 5.56
C PHE A 73 -15.30 -4.17 4.47
N ASP A 74 -15.40 -4.76 3.28
CA ASP A 74 -16.09 -4.19 2.12
C ASP A 74 -17.12 -5.16 1.51
N GLY A 75 -18.25 -5.32 2.20
CA GLY A 75 -19.42 -6.06 1.71
C GLY A 75 -19.73 -7.40 2.37
N GLU A 76 -19.33 -7.56 3.62
CA GLU A 76 -19.53 -8.81 4.39
C GLU A 76 -20.93 -8.91 5.01
N THR A 77 -21.26 -10.04 5.63
CA THR A 77 -22.56 -10.19 6.32
C THR A 77 -22.52 -9.65 7.75
N GLN A 78 -23.63 -9.06 8.22
CA GLN A 78 -23.74 -8.54 9.58
C GLN A 78 -23.51 -9.65 10.63
N ALA A 79 -24.10 -10.82 10.41
CA ALA A 79 -23.96 -11.96 11.32
C ALA A 79 -22.50 -12.44 11.45
N ALA A 80 -21.75 -12.46 10.34
CA ALA A 80 -20.35 -12.86 10.39
C ALA A 80 -19.48 -11.81 11.11
N LEU A 81 -19.76 -10.51 10.89
CA LEU A 81 -19.12 -9.43 11.64
C LEU A 81 -19.38 -9.57 13.15
N GLU A 82 -20.64 -9.72 13.55
CA GLU A 82 -21.03 -9.85 14.96
C GLU A 82 -20.42 -11.09 15.64
N ALA A 83 -20.42 -12.24 14.96
CA ALA A 83 -19.78 -13.45 15.46
C ALA A 83 -18.27 -13.26 15.67
N TRP A 84 -17.62 -12.56 14.74
CA TRP A 84 -16.20 -12.23 14.85
C TRP A 84 -15.92 -11.25 15.99
N LEU A 85 -16.69 -10.15 16.10
CA LEU A 85 -16.58 -9.20 17.22
C LEU A 85 -16.79 -9.89 18.58
N ALA A 86 -17.79 -10.76 18.69
CA ALA A 86 -18.01 -11.57 19.89
C ALA A 86 -16.81 -12.49 20.21
N SER A 87 -16.16 -13.05 19.19
CA SER A 87 -14.90 -13.80 19.36
C SER A 87 -13.78 -12.92 19.92
N LEU A 88 -13.62 -11.69 19.42
CA LEU A 88 -12.62 -10.75 19.93
C LEU A 88 -12.88 -10.39 21.40
N ARG A 89 -14.14 -10.15 21.79
CA ARG A 89 -14.53 -9.90 23.19
C ARG A 89 -14.19 -11.07 24.10
N ARG A 90 -14.54 -12.30 23.70
CA ARG A 90 -14.22 -13.53 24.48
C ARG A 90 -12.72 -13.70 24.69
N ARG A 91 -11.91 -13.24 23.74
CA ARG A 91 -10.45 -13.25 23.81
C ARG A 91 -9.87 -12.08 24.59
N GLY A 92 -10.71 -11.16 25.08
CA GLY A 92 -10.30 -9.99 25.86
C GLY A 92 -9.47 -8.99 25.06
N LEU A 93 -9.61 -8.94 23.74
CA LEU A 93 -8.85 -8.01 22.89
C LEU A 93 -9.44 -6.61 22.93
N TRP A 94 -8.61 -5.58 23.08
CA TRP A 94 -9.04 -4.20 22.91
C TRP A 94 -9.31 -3.92 21.42
N PHE A 95 -10.51 -3.44 21.10
CA PHE A 95 -10.80 -2.92 19.77
C PHE A 95 -11.83 -1.79 19.76
N LEU A 96 -11.84 -1.05 18.65
CA LEU A 96 -12.87 -0.10 18.25
C LEU A 96 -13.41 -0.51 16.88
N ALA A 97 -14.70 -0.80 16.78
CA ALA A 97 -15.39 -1.14 15.54
C ALA A 97 -16.38 -0.05 15.15
N TYR A 98 -16.35 0.42 13.90
CA TYR A 98 -17.22 1.49 13.44
C TYR A 98 -17.57 1.39 11.95
N PRO A 99 -18.74 1.89 11.54
CA PRO A 99 -19.11 1.92 10.13
C PRO A 99 -18.27 2.95 9.37
N THR A 100 -17.86 2.61 8.15
CA THR A 100 -17.05 3.49 7.30
C THR A 100 -17.92 4.52 6.55
N HIS A 101 -17.26 5.47 5.89
CA HIS A 101 -17.89 6.54 5.11
C HIS A 101 -18.94 6.06 4.12
N SER A 102 -18.79 4.87 3.52
CA SER A 102 -19.69 4.37 2.46
C SER A 102 -20.61 3.24 2.95
N TYR A 103 -20.87 3.16 4.26
CA TYR A 103 -21.74 2.14 4.84
C TYR A 103 -23.15 2.13 4.22
N GLY A 104 -23.67 0.96 3.86
CA GLY A 104 -25.01 0.83 3.26
C GLY A 104 -25.15 1.37 1.84
N ARG A 105 -24.07 1.85 1.21
CA ARG A 105 -24.05 2.32 -0.18
C ARG A 105 -23.77 1.13 -1.12
N THR A 106 -24.58 0.92 -2.16
CA THR A 106 -24.48 -0.18 -3.17
C THR A 106 -24.91 -1.58 -2.69
N SER A 107 -24.71 -2.64 -3.51
CA SER A 107 -25.04 -4.06 -3.24
C SER A 107 -24.28 -4.70 -2.07
N LYS A 108 -23.41 -3.94 -1.40
CA LYS A 108 -22.56 -4.36 -0.29
C LYS A 108 -23.04 -3.68 1.00
N PRO A 109 -23.88 -4.34 1.81
CA PRO A 109 -24.58 -3.68 2.91
C PRO A 109 -23.65 -3.28 4.06
N ILE A 110 -22.62 -4.08 4.34
CA ILE A 110 -21.72 -3.86 5.49
C ILE A 110 -20.37 -3.34 5.02
N ARG A 111 -20.02 -2.14 5.49
CA ARG A 111 -18.66 -1.59 5.40
C ARG A 111 -18.19 -1.08 6.75
N TYR A 112 -17.32 -1.83 7.39
CA TYR A 112 -16.86 -1.57 8.75
C TYR A 112 -15.35 -1.51 8.81
N ARG A 113 -14.85 -0.79 9.82
CA ARG A 113 -13.45 -0.80 10.19
C ARG A 113 -13.32 -1.18 11.65
N VAL A 114 -12.35 -2.04 11.95
CA VAL A 114 -12.01 -2.46 13.30
C VAL A 114 -10.55 -2.18 13.57
N VAL A 115 -10.30 -1.45 14.66
CA VAL A 115 -9.00 -0.91 15.03
C VAL A 115 -8.56 -1.57 16.33
N PHE A 116 -7.30 -2.00 16.37
CA PHE A 116 -6.66 -2.67 17.50
C PHE A 116 -5.44 -1.87 17.94
N PRO A 117 -5.36 -1.44 19.20
CA PRO A 117 -4.14 -0.85 19.72
C PRO A 117 -3.07 -1.93 19.89
N PHE A 118 -1.84 -1.57 19.52
CA PHE A 118 -0.66 -2.37 19.85
C PHE A 118 -0.12 -1.99 21.23
N SER A 119 0.49 -2.95 21.93
CA SER A 119 1.15 -2.70 23.23
C SER A 119 2.33 -1.71 23.09
N GLU A 120 2.93 -1.66 21.90
CA GLU A 120 3.97 -0.70 21.51
C GLU A 120 3.94 -0.48 19.98
N PRO A 121 4.58 0.57 19.44
CA PRO A 121 4.66 0.77 18.00
C PRO A 121 5.40 -0.37 17.28
N VAL A 122 4.80 -0.95 16.24
CA VAL A 122 5.41 -2.02 15.43
C VAL A 122 6.35 -1.42 14.39
N PRO A 123 7.66 -1.71 14.43
CA PRO A 123 8.61 -1.19 13.45
C PRO A 123 8.42 -1.86 12.09
N LEU A 124 8.20 -1.05 11.06
CA LEU A 124 7.94 -1.53 9.70
C LEU A 124 9.22 -2.01 9.03
N GLY A 125 10.29 -1.23 9.11
CA GLY A 125 11.52 -1.45 8.33
C GLY A 125 11.35 -1.19 6.82
N SER A 126 10.30 -1.75 6.21
CA SER A 126 9.80 -1.38 4.89
C SER A 126 8.31 -1.69 4.71
N ALA A 127 7.74 -1.18 3.62
CA ALA A 127 6.39 -1.51 3.15
C ALA A 127 6.16 -3.01 2.91
N SER A 128 7.14 -3.70 2.33
CA SER A 128 7.03 -5.13 2.00
C SER A 128 7.01 -6.00 3.26
N ARG A 129 7.82 -5.65 4.28
CA ARG A 129 7.78 -6.37 5.57
C ARG A 129 6.39 -6.35 6.19
N TRP A 130 5.77 -5.17 6.21
CA TRP A 130 4.42 -5.03 6.71
C TRP A 130 3.44 -5.86 5.88
N SER A 131 3.36 -5.59 4.58
CA SER A 131 2.35 -6.20 3.71
C SER A 131 2.48 -7.72 3.56
N GLU A 132 3.69 -8.29 3.60
CA GLU A 132 3.95 -9.71 3.31
C GLU A 132 4.16 -10.56 4.55
N ARG A 133 4.53 -9.97 5.70
CA ARG A 133 4.83 -10.73 6.94
C ARG A 133 3.96 -10.30 8.12
N LEU A 134 3.98 -9.01 8.46
CA LEU A 134 3.34 -8.52 9.68
C LEU A 134 1.82 -8.44 9.54
N TRP A 135 1.31 -7.97 8.41
CA TRP A 135 -0.14 -7.89 8.15
C TRP A 135 -0.80 -9.27 8.09
N PRO A 136 -0.25 -10.29 7.37
CA PRO A 136 -0.78 -11.65 7.47
C PRO A 136 -0.70 -12.25 8.87
N ARG A 137 0.32 -11.88 9.67
CA ARG A 137 0.36 -12.24 11.09
C ARG A 137 -0.77 -11.58 11.86
N LEU A 138 -0.97 -10.27 11.71
CA LEU A 138 -2.09 -9.53 12.31
C LEU A 138 -3.43 -10.21 11.99
N MET A 139 -3.69 -10.54 10.72
CA MET A 139 -4.91 -11.24 10.32
C MET A 139 -5.08 -12.56 11.09
N ARG A 140 -4.03 -13.38 11.19
CA ARG A 140 -4.07 -14.60 12.03
C ARG A 140 -4.34 -14.29 13.51
N CYS A 141 -3.66 -13.29 14.08
CA CYS A 141 -3.85 -12.88 15.47
C CYS A 141 -5.30 -12.48 15.72
N VAL A 142 -5.98 -11.81 14.80
CA VAL A 142 -7.38 -11.42 14.97
C VAL A 142 -8.37 -12.49 14.50
N GLY A 143 -7.93 -13.68 14.11
CA GLY A 143 -8.80 -14.78 13.70
C GLY A 143 -9.29 -14.71 12.25
N LEU A 144 -8.56 -14.04 11.37
CA LEU A 144 -8.85 -13.85 9.94
C LEU A 144 -7.80 -14.47 8.99
N GLY A 145 -6.96 -15.38 9.48
CA GLY A 145 -5.75 -15.81 8.79
C GLY A 145 -5.91 -16.82 7.63
N GLU A 146 -6.93 -17.68 7.68
CA GLU A 146 -7.16 -18.74 6.69
C GLU A 146 -8.53 -18.56 6.03
N LEU A 147 -8.66 -17.58 5.14
CA LEU A 147 -9.98 -17.18 4.63
C LEU A 147 -9.96 -17.03 3.10
N THR A 148 -9.79 -18.15 2.40
CA THR A 148 -10.13 -18.22 0.96
C THR A 148 -11.65 -18.27 0.74
N ASP A 149 -12.42 -18.82 1.70
CA ASP A 149 -13.87 -19.09 1.57
C ASP A 149 -14.73 -18.56 2.74
N ALA A 150 -14.23 -17.59 3.51
CA ALA A 150 -14.95 -17.11 4.67
C ALA A 150 -16.05 -16.09 4.35
N ALA A 151 -17.14 -16.15 5.12
CA ALA A 151 -18.24 -15.18 5.09
C ALA A 151 -17.89 -13.78 5.66
N LEU A 152 -16.62 -13.60 6.07
CA LEU A 152 -16.05 -12.34 6.55
C LEU A 152 -14.60 -12.26 6.08
N LYS A 153 -14.27 -11.29 5.22
CA LYS A 153 -12.91 -11.11 4.69
C LYS A 153 -12.42 -9.68 4.84
N ALA A 154 -11.19 -9.54 5.34
CA ALA A 154 -10.51 -8.25 5.35
C ALA A 154 -10.17 -7.79 3.92
N ASP A 155 -10.36 -6.51 3.60
CA ASP A 155 -9.85 -5.91 2.35
C ASP A 155 -8.33 -6.09 2.32
N ALA A 156 -7.86 -6.94 1.41
CA ALA A 156 -6.43 -7.24 1.24
C ALA A 156 -5.62 -5.99 0.88
N SER A 157 -6.28 -4.93 0.39
CA SER A 157 -5.63 -3.66 0.14
C SER A 157 -5.16 -2.96 1.42
N CYS A 158 -5.73 -3.28 2.58
CA CYS A 158 -5.31 -2.72 3.87
C CYS A 158 -3.95 -3.23 4.35
N LYS A 159 -3.33 -4.20 3.63
CA LYS A 159 -1.91 -4.49 3.80
C LYS A 159 -1.01 -3.35 3.36
N ASP A 160 -1.53 -2.37 2.61
CA ASP A 160 -0.84 -1.13 2.27
C ASP A 160 -1.00 -0.14 3.44
N VAL A 161 0.11 0.24 4.08
CA VAL A 161 0.08 1.18 5.22
C VAL A 161 -0.63 2.47 4.78
N ALA A 162 -0.39 2.96 3.55
CA ALA A 162 -1.03 4.12 2.92
C ALA A 162 -2.57 4.12 2.91
N ARG A 163 -3.22 2.98 3.17
CA ARG A 163 -4.68 2.84 3.22
C ARG A 163 -5.26 2.83 4.64
N LEU A 164 -4.43 2.80 5.69
CA LEU A 164 -4.85 2.75 7.10
C LEU A 164 -5.35 4.10 7.66
N TYR A 165 -5.28 5.18 6.87
CA TYR A 165 -5.21 6.54 7.40
C TYR A 165 -6.53 7.31 7.57
N TYR A 166 -7.72 6.82 7.20
CA TYR A 166 -8.90 7.72 7.22
C TYR A 166 -9.59 7.80 8.59
N LEU A 167 -9.81 9.04 9.09
CA LEU A 167 -10.70 9.28 10.24
C LEU A 167 -12.11 8.75 9.96
N PRO A 168 -12.85 8.29 11.00
CA PRO A 168 -14.27 8.06 10.89
C PRO A 168 -14.97 9.26 10.24
N SER A 169 -15.76 8.99 9.22
CA SER A 169 -16.59 9.98 8.53
C SER A 169 -17.87 9.29 8.07
N TRP A 170 -18.89 10.08 7.78
CA TRP A 170 -20.21 9.59 7.39
C TRP A 170 -20.72 10.32 6.15
N ASP A 171 -21.07 9.57 5.11
CA ASP A 171 -21.76 10.13 3.95
C ASP A 171 -23.23 10.39 4.32
N PRO A 172 -23.74 11.64 4.21
CA PRO A 172 -25.12 11.98 4.52
C PRO A 172 -26.15 11.19 3.70
N SER A 173 -25.77 10.65 2.54
CA SER A 173 -26.64 9.83 1.68
C SER A 173 -26.79 8.38 2.16
N ASN A 174 -26.04 7.94 3.18
CA ASN A 174 -26.14 6.60 3.73
C ASN A 174 -27.44 6.38 4.52
N VAL A 175 -27.79 5.10 4.69
CA VAL A 175 -28.97 4.64 5.45
C VAL A 175 -28.94 5.16 6.89
N ARG A 176 -30.10 5.61 7.38
CA ARG A 176 -30.33 6.01 8.78
C ARG A 176 -31.27 5.00 9.48
N PRO A 177 -31.10 4.78 10.80
CA PRO A 177 -30.09 5.37 11.68
C PRO A 177 -28.69 4.83 11.40
N ARG A 178 -27.67 5.65 11.66
CA ARG A 178 -26.27 5.23 11.57
C ARG A 178 -25.99 4.19 12.65
N PRO A 179 -25.31 3.07 12.36
CA PRO A 179 -24.88 2.14 13.39
C PRO A 179 -23.94 2.80 14.41
N ILE A 180 -24.17 2.51 15.69
CA ILE A 180 -23.35 3.02 16.79
C ILE A 180 -21.99 2.30 16.75
N PRO A 181 -20.86 3.01 16.89
CA PRO A 181 -19.56 2.36 17.04
C PRO A 181 -19.49 1.52 18.33
N GLU A 182 -18.80 0.39 18.27
CA GLU A 182 -18.52 -0.46 19.43
C GLU A 182 -17.09 -0.22 19.90
N HIS A 183 -16.92 0.11 21.17
CA HIS A 183 -15.60 0.14 21.82
C HIS A 183 -15.59 -0.91 22.92
N HIS A 184 -14.73 -1.91 22.77
CA HIS A 184 -14.46 -2.89 23.81
C HIS A 184 -13.08 -2.65 24.40
N GLN A 185 -13.04 -2.27 25.68
CA GLN A 185 -11.80 -2.08 26.41
C GLN A 185 -11.31 -3.44 26.93
N GLY A 186 -10.19 -3.90 26.36
CA GLY A 186 -9.52 -5.14 26.71
C GLY A 186 -8.01 -4.95 26.75
N GLN A 187 -7.25 -6.00 26.43
CA GLN A 187 -5.80 -5.94 26.31
C GLN A 187 -5.38 -5.50 24.90
N PRO A 188 -4.39 -4.59 24.76
CA PRO A 188 -3.82 -4.30 23.46
C PRO A 188 -3.14 -5.56 22.89
N LEU A 189 -3.00 -5.60 21.55
CA LEU A 189 -2.26 -6.68 20.90
C LEU A 189 -0.79 -6.62 21.30
N ASP A 190 -0.30 -7.67 21.94
CA ASP A 190 1.10 -7.78 22.38
C ASP A 190 2.04 -7.92 21.19
N VAL A 191 2.83 -6.88 20.93
CA VAL A 191 3.76 -6.84 19.80
C VAL A 191 4.88 -7.87 19.92
N GLN A 192 5.41 -8.09 21.12
CA GLN A 192 6.51 -9.03 21.31
C GLN A 192 6.03 -10.46 21.14
N ALA A 193 4.86 -10.79 21.71
CA ALA A 193 4.27 -12.10 21.53
C ALA A 193 3.88 -12.37 20.07
N GLU A 194 3.26 -11.39 19.41
CA GLU A 194 2.66 -11.62 18.09
C GLU A 194 3.62 -11.40 16.92
N PHE A 195 4.50 -10.42 17.02
CA PHE A 195 5.41 -10.02 15.94
C PHE A 195 6.88 -10.24 16.28
N GLY A 196 7.26 -10.42 17.55
CA GLY A 196 8.65 -10.54 18.00
C GLY A 196 9.53 -11.46 17.15
N PRO A 197 9.12 -12.71 16.85
CA PRO A 197 9.89 -13.59 15.97
C PRO A 197 10.11 -13.01 14.57
N LEU A 198 9.09 -12.39 13.98
CA LEU A 198 9.16 -11.76 12.65
C LEU A 198 9.97 -10.45 12.68
N LEU A 199 9.97 -9.77 13.83
CA LEU A 199 10.71 -8.53 14.06
C LEU A 199 12.22 -8.77 14.20
N ARG A 200 12.63 -9.95 14.68
CA ARG A 200 14.03 -10.36 14.79
C ARG A 200 14.64 -10.77 13.45
N VAL A 201 13.83 -11.21 12.48
CA VAL A 201 14.31 -11.51 11.13
C VAL A 201 14.86 -10.23 10.48
N PRO A 202 16.12 -10.22 10.02
CA PRO A 202 16.71 -9.11 9.28
C PRO A 202 15.86 -8.66 8.12
N PHE A 203 15.78 -7.35 7.97
CA PHE A 203 15.00 -6.73 6.93
C PHE A 203 15.75 -5.52 6.38
N ALA A 204 15.77 -5.38 5.07
CA ALA A 204 16.37 -4.22 4.44
C ALA A 204 15.55 -2.96 4.70
N ARG A 205 16.19 -1.87 5.11
CA ARG A 205 15.52 -0.57 5.21
C ARG A 205 14.86 -0.20 3.87
N TYR A 206 13.79 0.59 3.95
CA TYR A 206 13.12 1.14 2.78
C TYR A 206 14.14 1.80 1.84
N ALA A 207 14.15 1.38 0.57
CA ALA A 207 14.91 2.00 -0.48
C ALA A 207 14.13 3.20 -1.02
N GLU A 208 14.74 4.39 -0.94
CA GLU A 208 14.15 5.61 -1.44
C GLU A 208 13.85 5.51 -2.94
N ARG A 209 12.65 5.96 -3.32
CA ARG A 209 12.26 6.05 -4.72
C ARG A 209 13.10 7.13 -5.40
N PRO A 210 13.82 6.81 -6.48
CA PRO A 210 14.50 7.84 -7.25
C PRO A 210 13.49 8.86 -7.79
N ASN A 211 13.93 10.10 -7.94
CA ASN A 211 13.11 11.10 -8.62
C ASN A 211 12.96 10.74 -10.12
N GLU A 212 12.03 11.41 -10.80
CA GLU A 212 11.71 11.13 -12.21
C GLU A 212 12.91 11.37 -13.14
N GLU A 213 13.75 12.37 -12.83
CA GLU A 213 14.94 12.72 -13.61
C GLU A 213 16.04 11.64 -13.50
N GLN A 214 16.17 11.01 -12.33
CA GLN A 214 17.16 9.95 -12.07
C GLN A 214 16.87 8.64 -12.81
N VAL A 215 15.66 8.47 -13.35
CA VAL A 215 15.27 7.27 -14.09
C VAL A 215 15.01 7.53 -15.57
N ASP A 216 15.15 8.78 -16.00
CA ASP A 216 14.98 9.17 -17.40
C ASP A 216 16.34 9.12 -18.11
N GLY A 217 16.43 8.26 -19.12
CA GLY A 217 17.62 8.16 -19.94
C GLY A 217 17.69 9.30 -20.96
N THR A 218 18.84 9.49 -21.59
CA THR A 218 19.05 10.52 -22.63
C THR A 218 19.01 9.96 -24.05
N ARG A 219 19.08 8.64 -24.21
CA ARG A 219 19.12 7.98 -25.52
C ARG A 219 17.70 7.89 -26.11
N THR A 220 17.57 8.22 -27.38
CA THR A 220 16.32 7.96 -28.12
C THR A 220 16.09 6.46 -28.28
N ALA A 221 14.93 5.98 -27.84
CA ALA A 221 14.48 4.62 -28.05
C ALA A 221 14.12 4.37 -29.52
N ASN A 222 14.45 3.19 -30.04
CA ASN A 222 13.99 2.78 -31.37
C ASN A 222 12.56 2.22 -31.28
N PRO A 223 11.55 2.82 -31.94
CA PRO A 223 10.16 2.38 -31.82
C PRO A 223 9.94 0.92 -32.22
N GLY A 224 10.67 0.41 -33.22
CA GLY A 224 10.60 -0.99 -33.65
C GLY A 224 11.09 -1.94 -32.55
N ASP A 225 12.19 -1.60 -31.89
CA ASP A 225 12.75 -2.39 -30.78
C ASP A 225 11.84 -2.37 -29.54
N VAL A 226 11.24 -1.22 -29.24
CA VAL A 226 10.24 -1.09 -28.18
C VAL A 226 9.03 -2.00 -28.48
N ARG A 227 8.47 -1.93 -29.69
CA ARG A 227 7.34 -2.79 -30.10
C ARG A 227 7.68 -4.27 -29.98
N ARG A 228 8.86 -4.70 -30.42
CA ARG A 228 9.31 -6.10 -30.25
C ARG A 228 9.35 -6.52 -28.77
N ARG A 229 9.86 -5.67 -27.88
CA ARG A 229 9.88 -5.97 -26.43
C ARG A 229 8.48 -6.03 -25.83
N LEU A 230 7.54 -5.21 -26.29
CA LEU A 230 6.15 -5.20 -25.82
C LEU A 230 5.39 -6.49 -26.17
N GLN A 231 5.77 -7.21 -27.24
CA GLN A 231 5.13 -8.47 -27.65
C GLN A 231 5.18 -9.58 -26.59
N ARG A 232 6.03 -9.45 -25.55
CA ARG A 232 6.08 -10.39 -24.43
C ARG A 232 4.82 -10.37 -23.56
N PHE A 233 4.04 -9.30 -23.59
CA PHE A 233 2.80 -9.21 -22.81
C PHE A 233 1.68 -9.98 -23.52
N LYS A 234 1.15 -11.02 -22.85
CA LYS A 234 0.12 -11.91 -23.40
C LYS A 234 -1.23 -11.82 -22.70
N ARG A 235 -1.34 -11.06 -21.62
CA ARG A 235 -2.62 -10.86 -20.92
C ARG A 235 -3.58 -10.10 -21.82
N SER A 236 -4.86 -10.48 -21.82
CA SER A 236 -5.88 -9.89 -22.69
C SER A 236 -5.95 -8.37 -22.60
N ASP A 237 -5.93 -7.82 -21.38
CA ASP A 237 -5.93 -6.38 -21.13
C ASP A 237 -4.72 -5.66 -21.75
N ALA A 238 -3.52 -6.25 -21.65
CA ALA A 238 -2.32 -5.73 -22.27
C ALA A 238 -2.38 -5.83 -23.80
N VAL A 239 -2.85 -6.96 -24.34
CA VAL A 239 -2.98 -7.17 -25.79
C VAL A 239 -3.94 -6.17 -26.41
N THR A 240 -5.06 -5.86 -25.75
CA THR A 240 -6.00 -4.82 -26.21
C THR A 240 -5.34 -3.45 -26.29
N VAL A 241 -4.63 -3.03 -25.22
CA VAL A 241 -3.94 -1.73 -25.21
C VAL A 241 -2.85 -1.67 -26.28
N LEU A 242 -2.11 -2.75 -26.51
CA LEU A 242 -1.11 -2.82 -27.57
C LEU A 242 -1.73 -2.75 -28.96
N ALA A 243 -2.84 -3.45 -29.20
CA ALA A 243 -3.55 -3.39 -30.47
C ALA A 243 -4.05 -1.96 -30.76
N GLN A 244 -4.63 -1.29 -29.76
CA GLN A 244 -5.08 0.11 -29.88
C GLN A 244 -3.91 1.06 -30.14
N MET A 245 -2.77 0.85 -29.46
CA MET A 245 -1.52 1.57 -29.71
C MET A 245 -1.01 1.38 -31.15
N ASP A 246 -1.09 0.16 -31.66
CA ASP A 246 -0.65 -0.19 -33.02
C ASP A 246 -1.57 0.42 -34.09
N THR A 247 -2.88 0.45 -33.86
CA THR A 247 -3.88 1.02 -34.80
C THR A 247 -4.06 2.53 -34.66
N GLY A 248 -3.55 3.15 -33.58
CA GLY A 248 -3.79 4.56 -33.29
C GLY A 248 -5.18 4.86 -32.74
N GLU A 249 -5.89 3.83 -32.28
CA GLU A 249 -7.19 3.97 -31.61
C GLU A 249 -7.04 4.51 -30.19
N VAL A 250 -8.14 5.01 -29.65
CA VAL A 250 -8.22 5.52 -28.27
C VAL A 250 -7.97 4.38 -27.29
N LEU A 251 -7.14 4.65 -26.28
CA LEU A 251 -6.80 3.66 -25.25
C LEU A 251 -8.01 3.36 -24.35
N MET A 252 -8.43 2.09 -24.32
CA MET A 252 -9.57 1.53 -23.57
C MET A 252 -10.94 2.16 -23.91
N LEU A 253 -12.01 1.54 -23.41
CA LEU A 253 -13.40 1.99 -23.61
C LEU A 253 -13.73 3.26 -22.83
N ASP A 254 -14.86 3.89 -23.19
CA ASP A 254 -15.37 5.08 -22.50
C ASP A 254 -15.56 4.82 -20.99
N GLY A 255 -15.19 5.81 -20.16
CA GLY A 255 -15.14 5.70 -18.70
C GLY A 255 -13.90 4.97 -18.13
N GLN A 256 -13.09 4.29 -18.95
CA GLN A 256 -11.88 3.56 -18.51
C GLN A 256 -10.57 4.08 -19.11
N ARG A 257 -10.59 5.20 -19.83
CA ARG A 257 -9.43 5.75 -20.55
C ARG A 257 -8.20 6.00 -19.66
N HIS A 258 -8.40 6.43 -18.42
CA HIS A 258 -7.31 6.57 -17.43
C HIS A 258 -6.60 5.24 -17.10
N LEU A 259 -7.33 4.11 -17.14
CA LEU A 259 -6.73 2.78 -16.99
C LEU A 259 -5.87 2.41 -18.22
N GLY A 260 -6.26 2.88 -19.41
CA GLY A 260 -5.51 2.72 -20.65
C GLY A 260 -4.13 3.37 -20.58
N ILE A 261 -4.07 4.66 -20.21
CA ILE A 261 -2.80 5.38 -20.00
C ILE A 261 -1.94 4.69 -18.94
N ASN A 262 -2.53 4.35 -17.78
CA ASN A 262 -1.80 3.68 -16.70
C ASN A 262 -1.22 2.33 -17.14
N LYS A 263 -1.98 1.55 -17.92
CA LYS A 263 -1.52 0.25 -18.44
C LYS A 263 -0.40 0.43 -19.45
N LEU A 264 -0.56 1.33 -20.42
CA LEU A 264 0.44 1.63 -21.44
C LEU A 264 1.77 2.05 -20.79
N THR A 265 1.73 3.02 -19.89
CA THR A 265 2.92 3.56 -19.21
C THR A 265 3.60 2.52 -18.33
N GLU A 266 2.83 1.64 -17.65
CA GLU A 266 3.39 0.50 -16.92
C GLU A 266 4.10 -0.50 -17.86
N MET A 267 3.50 -0.84 -19.00
CA MET A 267 4.11 -1.76 -19.97
C MET A 267 5.40 -1.20 -20.55
N LEU A 268 5.39 0.08 -20.96
CA LEU A 268 6.57 0.79 -21.47
C LEU A 268 7.68 0.85 -20.42
N ALA A 269 7.36 1.21 -19.17
CA ALA A 269 8.34 1.26 -18.09
C ALA A 269 9.03 -0.10 -17.86
N ARG A 270 8.29 -1.21 -17.98
CA ARG A 270 8.84 -2.56 -17.78
C ARG A 270 9.75 -3.02 -18.92
N VAL A 271 9.58 -2.50 -20.14
CA VAL A 271 10.41 -2.89 -21.31
C VAL A 271 11.54 -1.91 -21.58
N ALA A 272 11.47 -0.69 -21.05
CA ALA A 272 12.49 0.34 -21.17
C ALA A 272 13.87 -0.17 -20.72
N THR A 273 14.92 0.25 -21.43
CA THR A 273 16.28 0.17 -20.89
C THR A 273 16.60 1.45 -20.10
N PRO A 274 17.55 1.40 -19.14
CA PRO A 274 17.89 2.56 -18.31
C PRO A 274 18.31 3.79 -19.10
N GLU A 275 18.96 3.59 -20.25
CA GLU A 275 19.52 4.66 -21.08
C GLU A 275 18.47 5.35 -21.96
N GLU A 276 17.32 4.72 -22.19
CA GLU A 276 16.26 5.24 -23.06
C GLU A 276 15.45 6.36 -22.39
N SER A 277 15.15 7.43 -23.12
CA SER A 277 14.30 8.51 -22.65
C SER A 277 12.82 8.12 -22.65
N SER A 278 12.08 8.56 -21.64
CA SER A 278 10.65 8.31 -21.46
C SER A 278 9.83 8.95 -22.58
N GLU A 279 10.24 10.13 -23.03
CA GLU A 279 9.59 10.82 -24.16
C GLU A 279 9.68 9.98 -25.44
N SER A 280 10.88 9.49 -25.79
CA SER A 280 11.06 8.67 -27.00
C SER A 280 10.39 7.30 -26.91
N LEU A 281 10.27 6.73 -25.71
CA LEU A 281 9.48 5.52 -25.49
C LEU A 281 7.99 5.79 -25.72
N LEU A 282 7.48 6.94 -25.27
CA LEU A 282 6.06 7.28 -25.38
C LEU A 282 5.64 7.58 -26.82
N GLU A 283 6.56 8.06 -27.66
CA GLU A 283 6.33 8.28 -29.09
C GLU A 283 5.78 7.05 -29.83
N CYS A 284 6.07 5.83 -29.37
CA CYS A 284 5.49 4.63 -30.00
C CYS A 284 3.95 4.57 -29.88
N ALA A 285 3.37 5.33 -28.96
CA ALA A 285 1.93 5.43 -28.71
C ALA A 285 1.32 6.78 -29.14
N ARG A 286 2.08 7.63 -29.85
CA ARG A 286 1.64 9.00 -30.18
C ARG A 286 0.27 9.05 -30.84
N LEU A 287 0.01 8.20 -31.83
CA LEU A 287 -1.27 8.19 -32.56
C LEU A 287 -2.48 7.98 -31.63
N SER A 288 -2.37 7.04 -30.68
CA SER A 288 -3.44 6.76 -29.72
C SER A 288 -3.60 7.85 -28.67
N LEU A 289 -2.49 8.47 -28.24
CA LEU A 289 -2.53 9.59 -27.30
C LEU A 289 -3.12 10.85 -27.97
N ASP A 290 -2.83 11.07 -29.25
CA ASP A 290 -3.44 12.14 -30.05
C ASP A 290 -4.94 11.90 -30.24
N ALA A 291 -5.34 10.65 -30.51
CA ALA A 291 -6.75 10.27 -30.62
C ALA A 291 -7.50 10.54 -29.31
N LEU A 292 -6.89 10.22 -28.17
CA LEU A 292 -7.45 10.50 -26.85
C LEU A 292 -7.50 12.01 -26.55
N SER A 293 -6.45 12.76 -26.88
CA SER A 293 -6.41 14.23 -26.72
C SER A 293 -7.52 14.92 -27.52
N ARG A 294 -7.84 14.43 -28.73
CA ARG A 294 -8.96 14.96 -29.53
C ARG A 294 -10.32 14.73 -28.87
N LEU A 295 -10.50 13.61 -28.16
CA LEU A 295 -11.73 13.33 -27.43
C LEU A 295 -11.83 14.09 -26.10
N GLU A 296 -10.69 14.39 -25.47
CA GLU A 296 -10.61 15.04 -24.17
C GLU A 296 -9.73 16.30 -24.23
N PRO A 297 -10.14 17.35 -24.98
CA PRO A 297 -9.28 18.50 -25.29
C PRO A 297 -8.90 19.36 -24.09
N SER A 298 -9.62 19.21 -22.96
CA SER A 298 -9.31 19.90 -21.70
C SER A 298 -8.24 19.20 -20.86
N ARG A 299 -7.80 17.99 -21.25
CA ARG A 299 -6.80 17.20 -20.52
C ARG A 299 -5.44 17.23 -21.20
N ASP A 300 -4.39 17.39 -20.39
CA ASP A 300 -3.00 17.21 -20.79
C ASP A 300 -2.65 15.71 -20.89
N VAL A 301 -3.21 15.03 -21.88
CA VAL A 301 -3.07 13.57 -22.05
C VAL A 301 -1.59 13.16 -22.22
N TRP A 302 -0.84 13.93 -23.00
CA TRP A 302 0.59 13.65 -23.23
C TRP A 302 1.40 13.81 -21.96
N GLY A 303 1.26 14.94 -21.25
CA GLY A 303 1.99 15.17 -20.00
C GLY A 303 1.56 14.21 -18.90
N GLU A 304 0.28 13.82 -18.83
CA GLU A 304 -0.19 12.76 -17.92
C GLU A 304 0.50 11.42 -18.21
N ALA A 305 0.58 11.03 -19.48
CA ALA A 305 1.23 9.79 -19.88
C ALA A 305 2.75 9.84 -19.64
N LEU A 306 3.42 10.96 -19.90
CA LEU A 306 4.85 11.14 -19.64
C LEU A 306 5.17 11.07 -18.14
N ARG A 307 4.42 11.79 -17.30
CA ARG A 307 4.53 11.70 -15.82
C ARG A 307 4.24 10.29 -15.34
N GLY A 308 3.22 9.63 -15.89
CA GLY A 308 2.89 8.24 -15.60
C GLY A 308 4.04 7.27 -15.90
N LEU A 309 4.68 7.41 -17.07
CA LEU A 309 5.81 6.58 -17.49
C LEU A 309 7.04 6.80 -16.60
N ARG A 310 7.45 8.05 -16.37
CA ARG A 310 8.56 8.39 -15.46
C ARG A 310 8.30 7.87 -14.05
N GLY A 311 7.08 8.08 -13.55
CA GLY A 311 6.64 7.56 -12.28
C GLY A 311 6.72 6.03 -12.21
N ALA A 312 6.25 5.32 -13.24
CA ALA A 312 6.33 3.86 -13.31
C ALA A 312 7.77 3.36 -13.33
N ARG A 313 8.66 4.00 -14.09
CA ARG A 313 10.10 3.69 -14.11
C ARG A 313 10.73 3.89 -12.73
N ALA A 314 10.49 5.03 -12.09
CA ALA A 314 10.99 5.33 -10.74
C ALA A 314 10.57 4.26 -9.73
N LYS A 315 9.31 3.83 -9.80
CA LYS A 315 8.77 2.78 -8.94
C LYS A 315 9.42 1.41 -9.19
N LEU A 316 9.65 1.04 -10.46
CA LEU A 316 10.31 -0.23 -10.79
C LEU A 316 11.77 -0.23 -10.31
N THR A 317 12.52 0.84 -10.57
CA THR A 317 13.90 0.99 -10.08
C THR A 317 13.97 0.93 -8.56
N GLN A 318 13.03 1.56 -7.87
CA GLN A 318 12.91 1.45 -6.41
C GLN A 318 12.71 0.00 -5.96
N TRP A 319 11.80 -0.75 -6.60
CA TRP A 319 11.56 -2.15 -6.28
C TRP A 319 12.80 -3.01 -6.50
N ASP A 320 13.58 -2.75 -7.55
CA ASP A 320 14.84 -3.42 -7.79
C ASP A 320 15.86 -3.14 -6.67
N ARG A 321 16.01 -1.87 -6.27
CA ARG A 321 16.86 -1.47 -5.14
C ARG A 321 16.42 -2.15 -3.84
N GLN A 322 15.12 -2.17 -3.55
CA GLN A 322 14.56 -2.81 -2.36
C GLN A 322 14.85 -4.33 -2.35
N ARG A 323 14.65 -5.00 -3.48
CA ARG A 323 14.93 -6.44 -3.60
C ARG A 323 16.41 -6.75 -3.44
N ALA A 324 17.28 -5.94 -4.04
CA ALA A 324 18.73 -6.08 -3.89
C ALA A 324 19.17 -5.90 -2.43
N ALA A 325 18.66 -4.86 -1.76
CA ALA A 325 18.93 -4.62 -0.36
C ALA A 325 18.45 -5.78 0.53
N GLN A 326 17.26 -6.33 0.25
CA GLN A 326 16.71 -7.46 1.00
C GLN A 326 17.59 -8.71 0.88
N ARG A 327 18.02 -9.06 -0.35
CA ARG A 327 18.96 -10.17 -0.55
C ARG A 327 20.28 -9.97 0.17
N ALA A 328 20.80 -8.73 0.19
CA ALA A 328 22.03 -8.42 0.91
C ALA A 328 21.86 -8.60 2.44
N ALA A 329 20.71 -8.19 2.99
CA ALA A 329 20.40 -8.37 4.41
C ALA A 329 20.31 -9.86 4.80
N GLU A 330 19.61 -10.66 4.00
CA GLU A 330 19.49 -12.11 4.17
C GLU A 330 20.87 -12.80 4.08
N TYR A 331 21.69 -12.43 3.10
CA TYR A 331 23.03 -12.99 2.94
C TYR A 331 23.95 -12.64 4.12
N ALA A 332 23.89 -11.41 4.63
CA ALA A 332 24.67 -10.99 5.79
C ALA A 332 24.27 -11.72 7.08
N GLU A 333 22.99 -12.08 7.24
CA GLU A 333 22.53 -12.94 8.32
C GLU A 333 23.07 -14.36 8.18
N TRP A 334 22.91 -14.96 7.00
CA TRP A 334 23.41 -16.30 6.74
C TRP A 334 24.91 -16.42 7.01
N ARG A 335 25.72 -15.42 6.61
CA ARG A 335 27.15 -15.37 6.94
C ARG A 335 27.42 -15.28 8.43
N ARG A 336 26.62 -14.51 9.19
CA ARG A 336 26.74 -14.42 10.66
C ARG A 336 26.41 -15.74 11.33
N ALA A 337 25.34 -16.42 10.90
CA ALA A 337 24.95 -17.73 11.41
C ALA A 337 26.04 -18.78 11.17
N LEU A 338 26.63 -18.80 9.97
CA LEU A 338 27.78 -19.67 9.67
C LEU A 338 29.00 -19.36 10.53
N GLY A 339 29.31 -18.08 10.74
CA GLY A 339 30.42 -17.67 11.62
C GLY A 339 30.24 -18.14 13.06
N LEU A 340 29.03 -18.03 13.60
CA LEU A 340 28.69 -18.51 14.95
C LEU A 340 28.75 -20.04 15.07
N ALA A 341 28.32 -20.77 14.04
CA ALA A 341 28.42 -22.23 13.99
C ALA A 341 29.88 -22.70 13.90
N ALA A 342 30.71 -21.98 13.15
CA ALA A 342 32.14 -22.30 13.03
C ALA A 342 32.92 -22.00 14.33
N SER A 343 32.57 -20.95 15.06
CA SER A 343 33.25 -20.60 16.32
C SER A 343 32.80 -21.46 17.52
N SER A 344 31.57 -21.98 17.52
CA SER A 344 31.08 -22.90 18.57
C SER A 344 31.66 -24.32 18.46
N GLY A 345 32.21 -24.71 17.31
CA GLY A 345 32.95 -25.96 17.15
C GLY A 345 34.37 -25.98 17.74
N HIS A 346 34.94 -24.82 18.07
CA HIS A 346 36.33 -24.71 18.56
C HIS A 346 36.47 -24.62 20.10
N HIS A 347 35.38 -24.77 20.86
CA HIS A 347 35.41 -24.74 22.34
C HIS A 347 35.14 -26.08 23.03
N ASN A 348 34.99 -27.19 22.28
CA ASN A 348 34.82 -28.54 22.85
C ASN A 348 36.06 -29.44 22.70
N GLY A 349 37.24 -28.86 22.47
CA GLY A 349 38.45 -29.61 22.11
C GLY A 349 39.66 -29.38 23.02
N GLY A 350 39.49 -29.23 24.33
CA GLY A 350 40.64 -28.96 25.20
C GLY A 350 40.39 -29.14 26.70
N GLU A 351 40.05 -30.34 27.13
CA GLU A 351 40.54 -30.90 28.41
C GLU A 351 40.73 -32.42 28.20
N GLN A 352 41.99 -32.83 28.01
CA GLN A 352 42.49 -34.17 28.29
C GLN A 352 43.79 -34.04 29.07
#